data_AF-A0A2D7K4Z6-F1
#
_entry.id   AF-A0A2D7K4Z6-F1
#
_cell.length_a   1.000
_cell.length_b   1.000
_cell.length_c   1.000
_cell.angle_alpha   90.00
_cell.angle_beta   90.00
_cell.angle_gamma   90.00
#
_symmetry.space_group_name_H-M   'P 1'
#
loop_
_entity.id
_entity.type
_entity.pdbx_description
1 polymer ?
#
loop_
_entity_poly.entity_id
_entity_poly.type
_entity_poly.pdbx_seq_one_letter_code
_entity_poly.pdbx_strand_id
1 'polypeptide(L)'
;MKKTINTLVLIILISFSSKAQNNYQIKRATTFSEYATNQLELTKADKKFLYDTYLAKFVAQREKIHGKDLSDEEKKQVYKASKNELIKTLNTRFSNEKSRAIMAAVKEIRDK
;
A
#
# COMPACT_ATOMS: atom_id res chain seq x y z
N MET A 1 3.20 33.78 17.52
CA MET A 1 2.51 33.70 16.21
C MET A 1 2.47 32.25 15.76
N LYS A 2 1.32 31.82 15.24
CA LYS A 2 0.80 30.45 15.26
C LYS A 2 1.62 29.49 14.39
N LYS A 3 2.06 28.35 14.95
CA LYS A 3 2.38 27.14 14.18
C LYS A 3 1.22 26.17 14.37
N THR A 4 0.22 26.24 13.49
CA THR A 4 -0.89 25.30 13.45
C THR A 4 -0.37 23.96 12.99
N ILE A 5 -0.10 23.05 13.92
CA ILE A 5 0.11 21.64 13.63
C ILE A 5 -1.25 21.09 13.20
N ASN A 6 -1.45 20.97 11.88
CA ASN A 6 -2.70 20.50 11.31
C ASN A 6 -2.73 18.97 11.36
N THR A 7 -2.88 18.40 12.57
CA THR A 7 -3.03 16.94 12.74
C THR A 7 -4.47 16.55 12.41
N LEU A 8 -4.78 16.38 11.13
CA LEU A 8 -6.05 15.81 10.71
C LEU A 8 -5.99 14.27 10.83
N VAL A 9 -6.32 13.76 12.01
CA VAL A 9 -6.56 12.33 12.24
C VAL A 9 -7.93 11.98 11.63
N LEU A 10 -7.94 11.58 10.35
CA LEU A 10 -9.15 11.08 9.69
C LEU A 10 -9.12 9.55 9.64
N ILE A 11 -9.57 8.91 10.73
CA ILE A 11 -9.77 7.45 10.79
C ILE A 11 -11.09 7.13 10.08
N ILE A 12 -11.02 6.78 8.79
CA ILE A 12 -12.18 6.21 8.09
C ILE A 12 -12.16 4.69 8.31
N LEU A 13 -12.95 4.23 9.28
CA LEU A 13 -13.19 2.80 9.51
C LEU A 13 -14.09 2.24 8.40
N ILE A 14 -13.48 1.78 7.31
CA ILE A 14 -14.16 1.01 6.28
C ILE A 14 -14.40 -0.40 6.85
N SER A 15 -15.64 -0.67 7.25
CA SER A 15 -16.08 -1.97 7.77
C SER A 15 -16.43 -2.90 6.61
N PHE A 16 -15.53 -3.84 6.26
CA PHE A 16 -15.84 -4.99 5.40
C PHE A 16 -15.60 -6.30 6.18
N SER A 17 -16.68 -7.06 6.33
CA SER A 17 -16.75 -8.31 7.08
C SER A 17 -16.29 -9.53 6.25
N SER A 18 -15.05 -9.97 6.47
CA SER A 18 -14.53 -11.34 6.22
C SER A 18 -13.31 -11.55 7.15
N LYS A 19 -13.61 -11.67 8.44
CA LYS A 19 -12.83 -11.11 9.55
C LYS A 19 -11.69 -12.02 10.07
N ALA A 20 -10.64 -12.26 9.29
CA ALA A 20 -9.30 -12.62 9.84
C ALA A 20 -8.24 -12.65 8.74
N GLN A 21 -8.54 -13.35 7.64
CA GLN A 21 -7.55 -13.70 6.62
C GLN A 21 -7.20 -12.53 5.68
N ASN A 22 -8.14 -11.60 5.47
CA ASN A 22 -7.94 -10.32 4.78
C ASN A 22 -7.55 -9.17 5.70
N ASN A 23 -7.57 -9.36 7.02
CA ASN A 23 -7.38 -8.27 7.97
C ASN A 23 -5.98 -7.65 7.86
N TYR A 24 -4.95 -8.48 7.64
CA TYR A 24 -3.58 -8.00 7.43
C TYR A 24 -3.45 -7.21 6.12
N GLN A 25 -3.95 -7.75 5.01
CA GLN A 25 -3.89 -7.14 3.68
C GLN A 25 -4.62 -5.79 3.67
N ILE A 26 -5.83 -5.75 4.23
CA ILE A 26 -6.65 -4.55 4.37
C ILE A 26 -5.92 -3.53 5.25
N LYS A 27 -5.48 -3.93 6.46
CA LYS A 27 -4.78 -3.03 7.38
C LYS A 27 -3.53 -2.43 6.72
N ARG A 28 -2.72 -3.24 6.06
CA ARG A 28 -1.49 -2.76 5.41
C ARG A 28 -1.79 -1.83 4.24
N ALA A 29 -2.77 -2.15 3.40
CA ALA A 29 -3.20 -1.28 2.31
C ALA A 29 -3.76 0.06 2.83
N THR A 30 -4.56 0.04 3.90
CA THR A 30 -5.04 1.24 4.57
C THR A 30 -3.87 2.08 5.09
N THR A 31 -2.98 1.50 5.89
CA THR A 31 -1.84 2.23 6.45
C THR A 31 -0.95 2.84 5.36
N PHE A 32 -0.66 2.08 4.31
CA PHE A 32 0.23 2.55 3.22
C PHE A 32 -0.42 3.67 2.40
N SER A 33 -1.69 3.50 2.02
CA SER A 33 -2.41 4.53 1.26
C SER A 33 -2.63 5.81 2.08
N GLU A 34 -2.94 5.69 3.37
CA GLU A 34 -3.09 6.83 4.27
C GLU A 34 -1.79 7.59 4.45
N TYR A 35 -0.72 6.89 4.79
CA TYR A 35 0.57 7.50 5.03
C TYR A 35 1.10 8.20 3.78
N ALA A 36 1.10 7.53 2.63
CA ALA A 36 1.59 8.11 1.39
C ALA A 36 0.74 9.31 0.92
N THR A 37 -0.59 9.25 1.09
CA THR A 37 -1.49 10.37 0.74
C THR A 37 -1.22 11.57 1.63
N ASN A 38 -1.08 11.37 2.95
CA ASN A 38 -0.82 12.45 3.89
C ASN A 38 0.57 13.06 3.68
N GLN A 39 1.59 12.22 3.48
CA GLN A 39 2.98 12.66 3.30
C GLN A 39 3.21 13.43 2.00
N LEU A 40 2.47 13.09 0.93
CA LEU A 40 2.64 13.67 -0.41
C LEU A 40 1.48 14.58 -0.83
N GLU A 41 0.61 14.92 0.11
CA GLU A 41 -0.56 15.78 -0.09
C GLU A 41 -1.42 15.35 -1.30
N LEU A 42 -1.68 14.05 -1.43
CA LEU A 42 -2.42 13.48 -2.56
C LEU A 42 -3.94 13.64 -2.37
N THR A 43 -4.68 13.55 -3.47
CA THR A 43 -6.14 13.70 -3.43
C THR A 43 -6.83 12.49 -2.78
N LYS A 44 -8.10 12.65 -2.38
CA LYS A 44 -8.93 11.51 -1.92
C LYS A 44 -9.07 10.41 -2.98
N ALA A 45 -9.13 10.80 -4.26
CA ALA A 45 -9.19 9.84 -5.36
C ALA A 45 -7.88 9.05 -5.47
N ASP A 46 -6.73 9.70 -5.24
CA ASP A 46 -5.42 9.05 -5.21
C ASP A 46 -5.29 8.13 -3.99
N LYS A 47 -5.78 8.53 -2.82
CA LYS A 47 -5.85 7.65 -1.64
C LYS A 47 -6.59 6.36 -1.96
N LYS A 48 -7.78 6.45 -2.58
CA LYS A 48 -8.56 5.28 -2.97
C LYS A 48 -7.80 4.41 -3.96
N PHE A 49 -7.22 5.01 -5.00
CA PHE A 49 -6.41 4.30 -5.99
C PHE A 49 -5.23 3.56 -5.34
N LEU A 50 -4.50 4.22 -4.43
CA LEU A 50 -3.39 3.61 -3.71
C LEU A 50 -3.86 2.46 -2.81
N TYR A 51 -4.98 2.64 -2.10
CA TYR A 51 -5.57 1.58 -1.28
C TYR A 51 -5.89 0.35 -2.13
N ASP A 52 -6.64 0.51 -3.22
CA ASP A 52 -7.03 -0.59 -4.10
C ASP A 52 -5.80 -1.29 -4.69
N THR A 53 -4.81 -0.50 -5.12
CA THR A 53 -3.56 -1.01 -5.71
C THR A 53 -2.74 -1.82 -4.70
N TYR A 54 -2.55 -1.32 -3.48
CA TYR A 54 -1.81 -2.04 -2.44
C TYR A 54 -2.58 -3.27 -1.95
N LEU A 55 -3.91 -3.19 -1.83
CA LEU A 55 -4.75 -4.32 -1.45
C LEU A 55 -4.62 -5.45 -2.47
N ALA A 56 -4.80 -5.16 -3.76
CA ALA A 56 -4.63 -6.13 -4.84
C ALA A 56 -3.24 -6.79 -4.80
N LYS A 57 -2.20 -5.98 -4.59
CA LYS A 57 -0.82 -6.47 -4.44
C LYS A 57 -0.69 -7.48 -3.28
N PHE A 58 -1.20 -7.14 -2.09
CA PHE A 58 -1.05 -8.01 -0.92
C PHE A 58 -1.89 -9.28 -0.99
N VAL A 59 -3.08 -9.20 -1.62
CA VAL A 59 -3.91 -10.38 -1.92
C VAL A 59 -3.18 -11.31 -2.88
N ALA A 60 -2.69 -10.80 -4.01
CA ALA A 60 -1.97 -11.59 -5.00
C ALA A 60 -0.68 -12.22 -4.44
N GLN A 61 0.02 -11.53 -3.55
CA GLN A 61 1.18 -12.10 -2.84
C GLN A 61 0.77 -13.25 -1.93
N ARG A 62 -0.31 -13.09 -1.16
CA ARG A 62 -0.83 -14.13 -0.28
C ARG A 62 -1.21 -15.37 -1.08
N GLU A 63 -1.98 -15.22 -2.16
CA GLU A 63 -2.41 -16.33 -3.02
C GLU A 63 -1.23 -17.10 -3.62
N LYS A 64 -0.13 -16.40 -3.90
CA LYS A 64 1.07 -17.01 -4.49
C LYS A 64 2.01 -17.65 -3.46
N ILE A 65 1.92 -17.31 -2.17
CA ILE A 65 2.88 -17.75 -1.14
C ILE A 65 2.23 -18.62 -0.06
N HIS A 66 1.06 -18.24 0.44
CA HIS A 66 0.45 -18.87 1.60
C HIS A 66 0.02 -20.30 1.30
N GLY A 67 0.41 -21.25 2.16
CA GLY A 67 0.11 -22.67 1.99
C GLY A 67 0.88 -23.34 0.84
N LYS A 68 1.86 -22.64 0.24
CA LYS A 68 2.73 -23.20 -0.79
C LYS A 68 4.11 -23.52 -0.21
N ASP A 69 4.65 -24.66 -0.59
CA ASP A 69 6.00 -25.09 -0.22
C ASP A 69 7.05 -24.41 -1.11
N LEU A 70 7.13 -23.08 -1.00
CA LEU A 70 8.12 -22.28 -1.73
C LEU A 70 9.38 -22.10 -0.90
N SER A 71 10.52 -22.27 -1.56
CA SER A 71 11.80 -21.81 -1.06
C SER A 71 11.84 -20.29 -0.89
N ASP A 72 12.81 -19.80 -0.12
CA ASP A 72 12.95 -18.35 0.07
C ASP A 72 13.31 -17.62 -1.22
N GLU A 73 14.02 -18.28 -2.14
CA GLU A 73 14.34 -17.69 -3.44
C GLU A 73 13.09 -17.54 -4.31
N GLU A 74 12.21 -18.55 -4.32
CA GLU A 74 10.92 -18.45 -5.03
C GLU A 74 10.02 -17.36 -4.43
N LYS A 75 9.96 -17.25 -3.10
CA LYS A 75 9.24 -16.15 -2.44
C LYS A 75 9.80 -14.79 -2.85
N LYS A 76 11.13 -14.61 -2.93
CA LYS A 76 11.74 -13.38 -3.42
C LYS A 76 11.32 -13.06 -4.85
N GLN A 77 11.23 -14.05 -5.73
CA GLN A 77 10.75 -13.83 -7.11
C GLN A 77 9.29 -13.38 -7.13
N VAL A 78 8.41 -13.96 -6.30
CA VAL A 78 7.03 -13.49 -6.14
C VAL A 78 6.99 -12.03 -5.67
N TYR A 79 7.80 -11.67 -4.67
CA TYR A 79 7.87 -10.30 -4.17
C TYR A 79 8.40 -9.32 -5.22
N LYS A 80 9.41 -9.71 -6.00
CA LYS A 80 9.98 -8.90 -7.09
C LYS A 80 8.96 -8.66 -8.20
N ALA A 81 8.30 -9.72 -8.67
CA ALA A 81 7.24 -9.61 -9.69
C ALA A 81 6.10 -8.70 -9.21
N SER A 82 5.65 -8.89 -7.97
CA SER A 82 4.62 -8.07 -7.36
C SER A 82 5.01 -6.59 -7.22
N LYS A 83 6.29 -6.29 -6.93
CA LYS A 83 6.81 -4.91 -6.91
C LYS A 83 6.81 -4.28 -8.30
N ASN A 84 7.20 -5.04 -9.33
CA ASN A 84 7.22 -4.53 -10.71
C ASN A 84 5.82 -4.20 -11.20
N GLU A 85 4.84 -5.09 -10.92
CA GLU A 85 3.43 -4.83 -11.26
C GLU A 85 2.89 -3.62 -10.52
N LEU A 86 3.21 -3.47 -9.22
CA LEU A 86 2.85 -2.27 -8.46
C LEU A 86 3.36 -0.99 -9.14
N ILE A 87 4.64 -0.94 -9.52
CA ILE A 87 5.23 0.24 -10.18
C ILE A 87 4.53 0.52 -11.51
N LYS A 88 4.26 -0.52 -12.31
CA LYS A 88 3.53 -0.40 -13.57
C LYS A 88 2.15 0.22 -13.35
N THR A 89 1.39 -0.28 -12.37
CA THR A 89 0.06 0.25 -12.03
C THR A 89 0.15 1.69 -11.52
N LEU A 90 1.09 2.02 -10.62
CA LEU A 90 1.27 3.41 -10.17
C LEU A 90 1.54 4.36 -11.34
N ASN A 91 2.37 3.93 -12.29
CA ASN A 91 2.71 4.72 -13.47
C ASN A 91 1.56 4.91 -14.47
N THR A 92 0.44 4.21 -14.34
CA THR A 92 -0.76 4.51 -15.16
C THR A 92 -1.50 5.74 -14.68
N ARG A 93 -1.24 6.19 -13.45
CA ARG A 93 -1.91 7.34 -12.82
C ARG A 93 -0.96 8.46 -12.44
N PHE A 94 0.26 8.13 -12.04
CA PHE A 94 1.27 9.07 -11.57
C PHE A 94 2.45 9.13 -12.52
N SER A 95 3.18 10.25 -12.50
CA SER A 95 4.49 10.31 -13.16
C SER A 95 5.46 9.34 -12.50
N ASN A 96 6.50 8.94 -13.23
CA ASN A 96 7.58 8.10 -12.69
C ASN A 96 8.18 8.66 -11.40
N GLU A 97 8.37 9.98 -11.34
CA GLU A 97 8.87 10.68 -10.15
C GLU A 97 7.91 10.53 -8.97
N LYS A 98 6.62 10.80 -9.18
CA LYS A 98 5.61 10.70 -8.12
C LYS A 98 5.41 9.25 -7.67
N SER A 99 5.46 8.27 -8.58
CA SER A 99 5.47 6.84 -8.22
C SER A 99 6.66 6.47 -7.34
N ARG A 100 7.86 6.99 -7.62
CA ARG A 100 9.04 6.78 -6.78
C ARG A 100 8.88 7.43 -5.41
N ALA A 101 8.32 8.64 -5.34
CA ALA A 101 8.04 9.31 -4.07
C ALA A 101 7.03 8.52 -3.21
N ILE A 102 5.96 7.99 -3.81
CA ILE A 102 5.00 7.11 -3.13
C ILE A 102 5.70 5.87 -2.57
N MET A 103 6.53 5.22 -3.37
CA MET A 103 7.30 4.04 -2.95
C MET A 103 8.29 4.35 -1.84
N ALA A 104 8.90 5.54 -1.86
CA ALA A 104 9.80 6.01 -0.81
C ALA A 104 9.04 6.24 0.51
N ALA A 105 7.93 6.98 0.47
CA ALA A 105 7.10 7.24 1.65
C ALA A 105 6.62 5.93 2.31
N VAL A 106 6.15 4.97 1.51
CA VAL A 106 5.72 3.66 2.03
C VAL A 106 6.87 2.86 2.64
N LYS A 107 8.10 2.99 2.12
CA LYS A 107 9.28 2.31 2.67
C LYS A 107 9.56 2.74 4.12
N GLU A 108 9.29 4.00 4.48
CA GLU A 108 9.52 4.55 5.83
C GLU A 108 8.68 3.89 6.92
N ILE A 109 7.57 3.27 6.54
CA ILE A 109 6.63 2.58 7.45
C ILE A 109 6.53 1.08 7.17
N ARG A 110 7.26 0.55 6.20
CA ARG A 110 7.15 -0.86 5.76
C ARG A 110 7.62 -1.86 6.81
N ASP A 111 8.55 -1.47 7.67
CA ASP A 111 9.12 -2.35 8.70
C ASP A 111 8.70 -1.90 10.11
N LYS A 112 7.79 -0.92 10.20
CA LYS A 112 7.06 -0.50 11.40
C LYS A 112 5.70 -1.19 11.48
#